data_AF-A0A841PMB5-F1
#
_entry.id   AF-A0A841PMB5-F1
#
_cell.length_a   1.000
_cell.length_b   1.000
_cell.length_c   1.000
_cell.angle_alpha   90.00
_cell.angle_beta   90.00
_cell.angle_gamma   90.00
#
_symmetry.space_group_name_H-M   'P 1'
#
loop_
_entity.id
_entity.type
_entity.pdbx_description
1 polymer ?
#
loop_
_entity_poly.entity_id
_entity_poly.type
_entity_poly.pdbx_seq_one_letter_code
_entity_poly.pdbx_strand_id
1 'polypeptide(L)' 'MKEPIKKPWIWIILVLLGLFNAPWYLPEGSIEPFIFGIPYWALITIILTLFLSAYLSWLCLTQWNIVEDEEEAEKDQKGD' A
#
# COMPACT_ATOMS: atom_id res chain seq x y z
N MET A 1 -18.82 8.37 -13.60
CA MET A 1 -18.51 7.07 -12.93
C MET A 1 -17.15 6.51 -13.36
N LYS A 2 -16.06 7.10 -12.86
CA LYS A 2 -14.70 6.54 -12.90
C LYS A 2 -14.26 6.24 -11.46
N GLU A 3 -14.76 5.16 -10.88
CA GLU A 3 -14.43 4.80 -9.49
C GLU A 3 -12.94 4.47 -9.29
N PRO A 4 -12.35 4.72 -8.12
CA PRO A 4 -10.96 4.39 -7.76
C PRO A 4 -10.63 2.89 -7.78
N ILE A 5 -11.64 2.01 -7.88
CA ILE A 5 -11.49 0.60 -8.31
C ILE A 5 -10.85 0.48 -9.72
N LYS A 6 -10.91 1.53 -10.56
CA LYS A 6 -10.47 1.51 -11.96
C LYS A 6 -8.98 1.66 -12.19
N LYS A 7 -8.18 1.90 -11.16
CA LYS A 7 -6.71 1.84 -11.26
C LYS A 7 -6.21 0.53 -10.65
N PRO A 8 -6.29 -0.60 -11.38
CA PRO A 8 -5.90 -1.92 -10.86
C PRO A 8 -4.45 -1.94 -10.37
N TRP A 9 -3.59 -1.05 -10.88
CA TRP A 9 -2.21 -0.90 -10.44
C TRP A 9 -2.06 -0.55 -8.95
N ILE A 10 -3.00 0.21 -8.36
CA ILE A 10 -3.01 0.51 -6.92
C ILE A 10 -3.10 -0.78 -6.09
N TRP A 11 -4.03 -1.65 -6.47
CA TRP A 11 -4.26 -2.94 -5.82
C TRP A 11 -3.08 -3.89 -6.02
N ILE A 12 -2.46 -3.88 -7.20
CA ILE A 12 -1.25 -4.66 -7.47
C ILE A 12 -0.13 -4.24 -6.50
N ILE A 13 0.12 -2.95 -6.33
CA ILE A 13 1.14 -2.45 -5.38
C ILE A 13 0.80 -2.83 -3.95
N LEU A 14 -0.46 -2.67 -3.54
CA LEU A 14 -0.92 -3.01 -2.20
C LEU A 14 -0.68 -4.50 -1.88
N VAL A 15 -1.10 -5.38 -2.79
CA VAL A 15 -0.93 -6.83 -2.66
C VAL A 15 0.55 -7.20 -2.66
N LEU A 16 1.34 -6.55 -3.50
CA LEU A 16 2.78 -6.78 -3.60
C LEU A 16 3.50 -6.34 -2.32
N LEU A 17 3.25 -5.13 -1.80
CA LEU A 17 3.74 -4.68 -0.49
C LEU A 17 3.32 -5.62 0.64
N GLY A 18 2.07 -6.12 0.63
CA GLY A 18 1.58 -7.09 1.61
C GLY A 18 2.32 -8.43 1.53
N LEU A 19 2.50 -8.97 0.33
CA LEU A 19 3.24 -10.22 0.10
C LEU A 19 4.71 -10.09 0.50
N PHE A 20 5.35 -8.97 0.20
CA PHE A 20 6.76 -8.74 0.57
C PHE A 20 6.94 -8.54 2.08
N ASN A 21 5.92 -8.06 2.79
CA ASN A 21 5.97 -7.95 4.25
C ASN A 21 6.04 -9.34 4.93
N ALA A 22 5.45 -10.37 4.31
CA ALA A 22 5.57 -11.74 4.79
C ALA A 22 6.91 -12.35 4.33
N PRO A 23 7.71 -12.94 5.23
CA PRO A 23 9.00 -13.54 4.87
C PRO A 23 8.87 -14.93 4.22
N TRP A 24 7.88 -15.16 3.34
CA TRP A 24 7.65 -16.45 2.66
C TRP A 24 8.77 -16.83 1.68
N TYR A 25 9.54 -15.84 1.24
CA TYR A 25 10.69 -16.01 0.36
C TYR A 25 11.96 -16.45 1.10
N LEU A 26 11.90 -16.57 2.43
CA LEU A 26 13.04 -16.99 3.24
C LEU A 26 12.92 -18.47 3.62
N PRO A 27 14.01 -19.26 3.45
CA PRO A 27 14.06 -20.63 3.95
C PRO A 27 13.81 -20.70 5.45
N GLU A 28 13.21 -21.79 5.92
CA GLU A 28 12.85 -22.04 7.33
C GLU A 28 14.05 -22.01 8.32
N GLY A 29 15.29 -21.90 7.81
CA GLY A 29 16.53 -21.75 8.59
C GLY A 29 17.21 -20.37 8.53
N SER A 30 16.68 -19.39 7.79
CA SER A 30 17.33 -18.08 7.57
C SER A 30 17.20 -17.09 8.72
N ILE A 31 17.23 -17.58 9.95
CA ILE A 31 17.31 -16.75 11.17
C ILE A 31 18.76 -16.26 11.41
N GLU A 32 19.73 -16.82 10.68
CA GLU A 32 21.17 -16.68 10.99
C GLU A 32 21.82 -15.31 10.73
N PRO A 33 21.41 -14.46 9.75
CA PRO A 33 21.97 -13.11 9.68
C PRO A 33 21.25 -12.20 10.68
N PHE A 34 21.77 -12.15 11.90
CA PHE A 34 21.41 -11.13 12.87
C PHE A 34 22.20 -9.85 12.59
N ILE A 35 21.51 -8.75 12.33
CA ILE A 35 22.06 -7.41 12.23
C ILE A 35 21.75 -6.72 13.57
N PHE A 36 22.77 -6.39 14.35
CA PHE A 36 22.63 -5.81 15.71
C PHE A 36 21.75 -6.65 16.66
N GLY A 37 21.69 -7.98 16.50
CA GLY A 37 20.85 -8.86 17.31
C GLY A 37 19.39 -8.95 16.86
N ILE A 38 19.01 -8.21 15.81
CA ILE A 38 17.70 -8.30 15.16
C ILE A 38 17.88 -9.09 13.86
N PRO A 39 17.04 -10.08 13.58
CA PRO A 39 17.17 -10.82 12.34
C PRO A 39 16.87 -9.88 11.16
N TYR A 40 17.69 -9.92 10.11
CA TYR A 40 17.62 -8.95 9.02
C TYR A 40 16.23 -8.85 8.37
N TRP A 41 15.47 -9.95 8.33
CA TRP A 41 14.12 -10.00 7.81
C TRP A 41 13.16 -9.11 8.60
N ALA A 42 13.34 -8.98 9.91
CA ALA A 42 12.52 -8.09 10.73
C ALA A 42 12.79 -6.61 10.40
N LEU A 43 14.04 -6.24 10.10
CA LEU A 43 14.36 -4.88 9.64
C LEU A 43 13.71 -4.59 8.28
N ILE A 44 13.73 -5.56 7.37
CA ILE A 44 13.05 -5.47 6.07
C ILE A 44 11.55 -5.28 6.28
N THR A 45 10.91 -6.07 7.15
CA THR A 45 9.48 -5.93 7.48
C THR A 45 9.15 -4.57 8.08
N ILE A 46 9.99 -4.03 8.97
CA ILE A 46 9.79 -2.67 9.52
C ILE A 46 9.82 -1.62 8.41
N ILE A 47 10.81 -1.67 7.53
CA ILE A 47 10.93 -0.75 6.40
C ILE A 47 9.71 -0.89 5.47
N LEU A 48 9.32 -2.11 5.13
CA LEU A 48 8.15 -2.38 4.28
C LEU A 48 6.84 -1.94 4.93
N THR A 49 6.72 -2.01 6.26
CA THR A 49 5.57 -1.49 7.01
C THR A 49 5.51 0.03 6.95
N LEU A 50 6.66 0.71 7.08
CA LEU A 50 6.74 2.16 6.91
C LEU A 50 6.37 2.57 5.48
N PHE A 51 6.87 1.85 4.47
CA PHE A 51 6.49 2.09 3.07
C PHE A 51 4.99 1.85 2.84
N LEU A 52 4.42 0.78 3.41
CA LEU A 52 2.99 0.49 3.31
C LEU A 52 2.16 1.61 3.96
N SER A 53 2.56 2.06 5.14
CA SER A 53 1.89 3.17 5.84
C SER A 53 1.95 4.47 5.02
N ALA A 54 3.14 4.85 4.53
CA ALA A 54 3.31 6.02 3.68
C ALA A 54 2.50 5.91 2.36
N TYR A 55 2.49 4.73 1.75
CA TYR A 55 1.71 4.45 0.55
C TYR A 55 0.21 4.63 0.80
N LEU A 56 -0.32 4.08 1.89
CA LEU A 56 -1.72 4.25 2.28
C LEU A 56 -2.06 5.70 2.58
N SER A 57 -1.20 6.43 3.32
CA SER A 57 -1.41 7.86 3.56
C SER A 57 -1.44 8.66 2.26
N TRP A 58 -0.52 8.39 1.34
CA TRP A 58 -0.52 9.04 0.02
C TRP A 58 -1.76 8.67 -0.81
N LEU A 59 -2.18 7.42 -0.75
CA LEU A 59 -3.39 6.93 -1.41
C LEU A 59 -4.63 7.69 -0.94
N CYS A 60 -4.82 7.80 0.38
CA CYS A 60 -5.95 8.52 0.96
C CYS A 60 -5.90 10.02 0.58
N LEU A 61 -4.74 10.66 0.69
CA LEU A 61 -4.63 12.10 0.42
C LEU A 61 -4.79 12.47 -1.06
N THR A 62 -4.38 11.59 -1.98
CA THR A 62 -4.41 11.91 -3.41
C THR A 62 -5.53 11.21 -4.15
N GLN A 63 -5.65 9.89 -4.02
CA GLN A 63 -6.60 9.13 -4.85
C GLN A 63 -8.02 9.14 -4.26
N TRP A 64 -8.17 9.21 -2.94
CA TRP A 64 -9.49 9.31 -2.32
C TRP A 64 -10.07 10.72 -2.44
N ASN A 65 -9.28 11.74 -2.09
CA ASN A 65 -9.70 13.14 -2.12
C ASN A 65 -10.09 13.61 -3.54
N ILE A 66 -9.27 13.28 -4.56
CA ILE A 66 -9.57 13.62 -5.97
C ILE A 66 -10.87 12.94 -6.45
N VAL A 67 -11.15 11.71 -6.01
CA VAL A 67 -12.37 11.00 -6.41
C VAL A 67 -13.60 11.63 -5.79
N GLU A 68 -13.53 12.00 -4.51
CA GLU A 68 -14.65 12.62 -3.79
C GLU A 68 -15.02 13.97 -4.43
N ASP A 69 -14.03 14.79 -4.76
CA ASP A 69 -14.20 16.06 -5.49
C ASP A 69 -14.84 15.85 -6.88
N GLU A 70 -14.36 14.85 -7.66
CA GLU A 70 -14.92 14.52 -8.98
C GLU A 70 -16.37 14.00 -8.87
N GLU A 71 -16.67 13.18 -7.87
CA GLU A 71 -18.01 12.63 -7.63
C GLU A 71 -19.02 13.69 -7.17
N GLU A 72 -18.60 14.64 -6.33
CA GLU A 72 -19.44 15.80 -5.96
C GLU A 72 -19.71 16.70 -7.17
N ALA A 73 -18.69 17.01 -7.98
CA ALA A 73 -18.87 17.80 -9.20
C ALA A 73 -19.77 17.10 -10.25
N GLU A 74 -19.67 15.78 -10.41
CA GLU A 74 -20.59 14.99 -11.26
C GLU A 74 -22.03 15.03 -10.73
N LYS A 75 -22.24 15.04 -9.39
CA LYS A 75 -23.58 15.13 -8.77
C LYS A 75 -24.20 16.51 -8.97
N ASP A 76 -23.43 17.58 -8.77
CA ASP A 76 -23.89 18.96 -8.97
C ASP A 76 -24.29 19.22 -10.42
N GLN A 77 -23.54 18.70 -11.40
CA GLN A 77 -23.86 18.82 -12.82
C GLN A 77 -25.09 18.04 -13.26
N LYS A 78 -25.51 17.02 -12.50
CA LYS A 78 -26.65 16.15 -12.83
C LYS A 78 -27.92 16.55 -12.07
N GLY A 79 -27.82 17.52 -11.17
CA GLY A 79 -28.92 18.06 -10.36
C GLY A 79 -29.64 19.29 -10.94
N ASP A 80 -29.14 19.85 -12.04
CA ASP A 80 -29.81 20.86 -12.91
C ASP A 80 -30.42 20.19 -14.16
#